data_AF-A0A9R0XS17-F1
#
_entry.id   AF-A0A9R0XS17-F1
#
_cell.length_a   1.000
_cell.length_b   1.000
_cell.length_c   1.000
_cell.angle_alpha   90.00
_cell.angle_beta   90.00
_cell.angle_gamma   90.00
#
_symmetry.space_group_name_H-M   'P 1'
#
loop_
_entity.id
_entity.type
_entity.pdbx_description
1 polymer ?
#
loop_
_entity_poly.entity_id
_entity_poly.type
_entity_poly.pdbx_seq_one_letter_code
_entity_poly.pdbx_strand_id
1 'polypeptide(L)'
;MPHTSRAEKSSKSCNEDRISALPDDVLHHVLGFLPADEAVHTCLLARRWRCLWKSMRRLRINEMGRWGVSTGGLFLIKFVSCLLLLRDPGSTLDEVEIKYDHHFEDDLTWISTWIHHALSCQTQVLTVKFPLPVYVPRYLDGPPLVSRYLRRLEISEGRLKSNFLNFSSCSTLEDLKIKDCDLDASSILSQSVKHLSIKDCFFKDDVRINISVPNLVLLQLKSCGGRTPFLENMLSLETAVVSSEIWSVDYCHKGFFAGECCGTCLDCCGNDGLKGGCVLLGGLSRAKNLELIAHPGMVNLPIFPS
;
A
#
# COMPACT_ATOMS: atom_id res chain seq x y z
N MET A 1 0.09 34.88 73.44
CA MET A 1 1.51 34.96 73.03
C MET A 1 2.28 33.80 73.66
N PRO A 2 3.25 33.14 72.99
CA PRO A 2 3.04 32.33 71.79
C PRO A 2 3.91 31.02 71.69
N HIS A 3 3.66 30.24 70.62
CA HIS A 3 4.54 29.28 69.88
C HIS A 3 5.09 28.03 70.60
N THR A 4 5.14 26.83 70.02
CA THR A 4 5.55 26.49 68.63
C THR A 4 4.89 25.17 68.15
N SER A 5 4.04 25.24 67.12
CA SER A 5 3.75 24.08 66.26
C SER A 5 4.80 24.01 65.16
N ARG A 6 5.60 22.95 65.18
CA ARG A 6 6.59 22.65 64.14
C ARG A 6 5.85 22.12 62.92
N ALA A 7 5.49 23.02 62.01
CA ALA A 7 5.05 22.65 60.67
C ALA A 7 6.27 22.11 59.92
N GLU A 8 6.38 20.79 59.85
CA GLU A 8 7.24 20.14 58.87
C GLU A 8 6.71 20.48 57.48
N LYS A 9 7.41 21.39 56.80
CA LYS A 9 7.29 21.55 55.35
C LYS A 9 7.68 20.20 54.73
N SER A 10 6.66 19.40 54.44
CA SER A 10 6.77 18.34 53.44
C SER A 10 7.33 18.99 52.17
N SER A 11 8.59 18.69 51.88
CA SER A 11 9.19 18.96 50.59
C SER A 11 8.34 18.24 49.56
N LYS A 12 7.47 18.97 48.87
CA LYS A 12 6.93 18.52 47.59
C LYS A 12 8.14 18.25 46.71
N SER A 13 8.53 16.98 46.59
CA SER A 13 9.26 16.56 45.41
C SER A 13 8.29 16.79 44.27
N CYS A 14 8.43 17.96 43.64
CA CYS A 14 7.89 18.17 42.32
C CYS A 14 8.53 17.08 41.47
N ASN A 15 7.83 15.96 41.28
CA ASN A 15 8.08 15.11 40.13
C ASN A 15 7.76 16.02 38.95
N GLU A 16 8.75 16.83 38.55
CA GLU A 16 8.66 17.64 37.36
C GLU A 16 8.26 16.68 36.25
N ASP A 17 7.11 16.93 35.64
CA ASP A 17 6.65 16.15 34.51
C ASP A 17 7.59 16.46 33.34
N ARG A 18 8.72 15.75 33.32
CA ARG A 18 9.81 15.95 32.37
C ARG A 18 9.37 15.67 30.94
N ILE A 19 8.34 14.84 30.76
CA ILE A 19 7.77 14.55 29.45
C ILE A 19 6.94 15.75 28.99
N SER A 20 6.09 16.29 29.86
CA SER A 20 5.37 17.54 29.59
C SER A 20 6.27 18.78 29.57
N ALA A 21 7.58 18.67 29.73
CA ALA A 21 8.55 19.76 29.52
C ALA A 21 9.19 19.74 28.12
N LEU A 22 9.09 18.63 27.38
CA LEU A 22 9.64 18.50 26.03
C LEU A 22 8.99 19.47 25.04
N PRO A 23 9.66 19.92 23.97
CA PRO A 23 9.05 20.72 22.90
C PRO A 23 7.91 19.97 22.18
N ASP A 24 6.90 20.70 21.68
CA ASP A 24 5.74 20.10 21.01
C ASP A 24 6.13 19.24 19.80
N ASP A 25 7.16 19.63 19.05
CA ASP A 25 7.66 18.83 17.92
C ASP A 25 8.14 17.44 18.34
N VAL A 26 8.80 17.33 19.51
CA VAL A 26 9.25 16.05 20.06
C VAL A 26 8.03 15.23 20.51
N LEU A 27 7.05 15.87 21.12
CA LEU A 27 5.82 15.20 21.54
C LEU A 27 5.02 14.68 20.33
N HIS A 28 4.88 15.48 19.27
CA HIS A 28 4.25 15.04 18.02
C HIS A 28 5.01 13.87 17.39
N HIS A 29 6.34 13.87 17.46
CA HIS A 29 7.16 12.76 16.98
C HIS A 29 6.91 11.48 17.79
N VAL A 30 6.89 11.58 19.13
CA VAL A 30 6.57 10.45 20.03
C VAL A 30 5.18 9.91 19.76
N LEU A 31 4.17 10.79 19.69
CA LEU A 31 2.80 10.39 19.42
C LEU A 31 2.64 9.75 18.04
N GLY A 32 3.46 10.16 17.06
CA GLY A 32 3.48 9.58 15.70
C GLY A 32 3.92 8.11 15.64
N PHE A 33 4.50 7.57 16.71
CA PHE A 33 4.78 6.14 16.81
C PHE A 33 3.61 5.34 17.37
N LEU A 34 2.67 6.00 18.06
CA LEU A 34 1.54 5.35 18.69
C LEU A 34 0.43 5.07 17.67
N PRO A 35 -0.36 4.00 17.90
CA PRO A 35 -1.72 3.88 17.42
C PRO A 35 -2.52 5.18 17.58
N ALA A 36 -3.37 5.51 16.62
CA ALA A 36 -4.16 6.73 16.64
C ALA A 36 -5.07 6.81 17.88
N ASP A 37 -5.63 5.69 18.34
CA ASP A 37 -6.42 5.62 19.57
C ASP A 37 -5.56 5.93 20.80
N GLU A 38 -4.37 5.35 20.92
CA GLU A 38 -3.43 5.63 22.03
C GLU A 38 -2.97 7.07 22.06
N ALA A 39 -2.65 7.61 20.89
CA ALA A 39 -2.30 9.00 20.71
C ALA A 39 -3.39 9.93 21.23
N VAL A 40 -4.66 9.67 20.88
CA VAL A 40 -5.79 10.45 21.40
C VAL A 40 -5.97 10.24 22.90
N HIS A 41 -5.77 9.03 23.44
CA HIS A 41 -5.86 8.78 24.88
C HIS A 41 -4.83 9.57 25.70
N THR A 42 -3.69 9.95 25.12
CA THR A 42 -2.71 10.80 25.82
C THR A 42 -3.28 12.15 26.27
N CYS A 43 -4.40 12.60 25.68
CA CYS A 43 -5.15 13.78 26.14
C CYS A 43 -5.53 13.75 27.63
N LEU A 44 -5.65 12.55 28.19
CA LEU A 44 -6.03 12.33 29.59
C LEU A 44 -4.85 12.49 30.56
N LEU A 45 -3.60 12.46 30.06
CA LEU A 45 -2.39 12.51 30.90
C LEU A 45 -2.17 13.88 31.53
N ALA A 46 -2.30 14.96 30.75
CA ALA A 46 -2.22 16.32 31.25
C ALA A 46 -2.85 17.34 30.28
N ARG A 47 -3.11 18.56 30.78
CA ARG A 47 -3.73 19.65 29.98
C ARG A 47 -2.96 19.94 28.69
N ARG A 48 -1.63 19.82 28.71
CA ARG A 48 -0.75 20.05 27.55
C ARG A 48 -1.02 19.08 26.40
N TRP A 49 -1.43 17.85 26.69
CA TRP A 49 -1.57 16.78 25.69
C TRP A 49 -2.92 16.78 24.97
N ARG A 50 -3.90 17.54 25.47
CA ARG A 50 -5.30 17.53 24.99
C ARG A 50 -5.47 17.79 23.48
N CYS A 51 -4.55 18.53 22.88
CA CYS A 51 -4.63 18.92 21.47
C CYS A 51 -3.46 18.44 20.61
N LEU A 52 -2.42 17.82 21.19
CA LEU A 52 -1.20 17.47 20.44
C LEU A 52 -1.45 16.47 19.31
N TRP A 53 -2.38 15.54 19.51
CA TRP A 53 -2.74 14.58 18.46
C TRP A 53 -3.34 15.24 17.21
N LYS A 54 -3.91 16.45 17.32
CA LYS A 54 -4.58 17.14 16.20
C LYS A 54 -3.60 17.64 15.14
N SER A 55 -2.36 17.96 15.53
CA SER A 55 -1.32 18.45 14.62
C SER A 55 -0.26 17.39 14.30
N MET A 56 -0.49 16.13 14.70
CA MET A 56 0.48 15.05 14.50
C MET A 56 0.73 14.77 13.03
N ARG A 57 1.98 14.56 12.63
CA ARG A 57 2.32 14.34 11.21
C ARG A 57 2.30 12.89 10.77
N ARG A 58 2.22 11.93 11.69
CA ARG A 58 2.15 10.50 11.35
C ARG A 58 0.87 9.92 11.91
N LEU A 59 0.12 9.19 11.11
CA LEU A 59 -1.15 8.60 11.56
C LEU A 59 -1.10 7.09 11.37
N ARG A 60 -1.31 6.34 12.46
CA ARG A 60 -1.34 4.88 12.44
C ARG A 60 -2.71 4.41 12.88
N ILE A 61 -3.52 3.97 11.92
CA ILE A 61 -4.84 3.40 12.18
C ILE A 61 -4.65 1.89 12.24
N ASN A 62 -4.82 1.32 13.43
CA ASN A 62 -4.78 -0.11 13.66
C ASN A 62 -5.91 -0.51 14.61
N GLU A 63 -6.42 -1.71 14.37
CA GLU A 63 -7.59 -2.25 15.07
C GLU A 63 -7.20 -3.10 16.30
N MET A 64 -5.93 -3.54 16.35
CA MET A 64 -5.50 -4.76 17.03
C MET A 64 -5.33 -4.66 18.56
N GLY A 65 -6.24 -4.06 19.33
CA GLY A 65 -6.03 -4.13 20.78
C GLY A 65 -7.12 -3.70 21.75
N ARG A 66 -8.18 -2.99 21.35
CA ARG A 66 -9.17 -2.50 22.32
C ARG A 66 -10.62 -2.75 21.99
N TRP A 67 -10.96 -2.96 20.74
CA TRP A 67 -12.35 -3.03 20.30
C TRP A 67 -12.69 -4.48 20.00
N GLY A 68 -13.55 -5.09 20.82
CA GLY A 68 -13.88 -6.50 20.72
C GLY A 68 -14.40 -6.92 19.34
N VAL A 69 -14.25 -8.22 19.05
CA VAL A 69 -14.44 -8.88 17.74
C VAL A 69 -15.78 -8.57 17.04
N SER A 70 -16.82 -8.21 17.78
CA SER A 70 -18.19 -8.06 17.23
C SER A 70 -18.62 -6.62 16.94
N THR A 71 -17.94 -5.60 17.48
CA THR A 71 -18.34 -4.18 17.31
C THR A 71 -17.19 -3.27 16.90
N GLY A 72 -15.96 -3.79 16.82
CA GLY A 72 -14.76 -2.99 16.57
C GLY A 72 -14.80 -2.17 15.29
N GLY A 73 -15.37 -2.68 14.20
CA GLY A 73 -15.38 -2.00 12.90
C GLY A 73 -16.14 -0.67 12.92
N LEU A 74 -17.37 -0.68 13.43
CA LEU A 74 -18.18 0.55 13.49
C LEU A 74 -17.58 1.58 14.46
N PHE A 75 -16.98 1.13 15.57
CA PHE A 75 -16.28 2.01 16.50
C PHE A 75 -15.04 2.62 15.86
N LEU A 76 -14.24 1.82 15.14
CA LEU A 76 -13.08 2.30 14.41
C LEU A 76 -13.50 3.32 13.35
N ILE A 77 -14.56 3.04 12.60
CA ILE A 77 -15.07 3.96 11.57
C ILE A 77 -15.47 5.30 12.18
N LYS A 78 -16.26 5.28 13.26
CA LYS A 78 -16.66 6.50 13.97
C LYS A 78 -15.46 7.24 14.54
N PHE A 79 -14.55 6.50 15.19
CA PHE A 79 -13.33 7.06 15.78
C PHE A 79 -12.46 7.75 14.73
N VAL A 80 -12.12 7.07 13.64
CA VAL A 80 -11.29 7.61 12.56
C VAL A 80 -11.99 8.79 11.91
N SER A 81 -13.29 8.70 11.64
CA SER A 81 -14.05 9.82 11.06
C SER A 81 -14.01 11.06 11.96
N CYS A 82 -14.18 10.91 13.28
CA CYS A 82 -14.04 12.01 14.23
C CYS A 82 -12.60 12.52 14.31
N LEU A 83 -11.60 11.63 14.31
CA LEU A 83 -10.19 11.99 14.36
C LEU A 83 -9.79 12.84 13.16
N LEU A 84 -10.20 12.43 11.95
CA LEU A 84 -9.92 13.16 10.71
C LEU A 84 -10.64 14.52 10.69
N LEU A 85 -11.89 14.58 11.15
CA LEU A 85 -12.69 15.82 11.21
C LEU A 85 -12.14 16.84 12.23
N LEU A 86 -11.62 16.38 13.36
CA LEU A 86 -11.16 17.22 14.47
C LEU A 86 -9.68 17.64 14.36
N ARG A 87 -9.00 17.16 13.33
CA ARG A 87 -7.60 17.46 13.02
C ARG A 87 -7.44 18.93 12.63
N ASP A 88 -6.26 19.49 12.85
CA ASP A 88 -5.99 20.88 12.49
C ASP A 88 -5.90 21.04 10.96
N PRO A 89 -6.72 21.90 10.32
CA PRO A 89 -6.76 22.02 8.87
C PRO A 89 -5.44 22.44 8.20
N GLY A 90 -4.56 23.12 8.95
CA GLY A 90 -3.25 23.55 8.47
C GLY A 90 -2.14 22.51 8.66
N SER A 91 -2.41 21.38 9.31
CA SER A 91 -1.40 20.37 9.59
C SER A 91 -1.29 19.36 8.45
N THR A 92 -0.06 19.05 8.02
CA THR A 92 0.20 18.02 7.01
C THR A 92 0.33 16.64 7.65
N LEU A 93 -0.05 15.60 6.92
CA LEU A 93 0.31 14.22 7.23
C LEU A 93 1.53 13.90 6.38
N ASP A 94 2.61 13.44 6.99
CA ASP A 94 3.81 12.98 6.29
C ASP A 94 3.67 11.49 5.96
N GLU A 95 3.16 10.71 6.91
CA GLU A 95 3.06 9.25 6.81
C GLU A 95 1.73 8.75 7.40
N VAL A 96 1.02 7.93 6.65
CA VAL A 96 -0.25 7.32 7.08
C VAL A 96 -0.18 5.82 6.87
N GLU A 97 -0.38 5.06 7.93
CA GLU A 97 -0.52 3.60 7.90
C GLU A 97 -1.95 3.24 8.31
N ILE A 98 -2.65 2.52 7.43
CA ILE A 98 -4.00 2.00 7.66
C ILE A 98 -3.90 0.47 7.67
N LYS A 99 -4.22 -0.13 8.81
CA LYS A 99 -4.35 -1.57 9.01
C LYS A 99 -5.79 -1.86 9.38
N TYR A 100 -6.47 -2.62 8.53
CA TYR A 100 -7.88 -2.93 8.70
C TYR A 100 -8.10 -4.44 8.63
N ASP A 101 -8.73 -5.05 9.64
CA ASP A 101 -8.90 -6.51 9.79
C ASP A 101 -10.39 -6.94 9.88
N HIS A 102 -11.35 -6.01 9.75
CA HIS A 102 -12.78 -6.34 9.88
C HIS A 102 -13.51 -6.80 8.59
N HIS A 103 -14.64 -7.49 8.81
CA HIS A 103 -15.30 -8.40 7.85
C HIS A 103 -16.63 -7.90 7.23
N PHE A 104 -16.99 -6.61 7.24
CA PHE A 104 -18.28 -6.21 6.66
C PHE A 104 -18.17 -5.68 5.21
N GLU A 105 -19.12 -6.07 4.36
CA GLU A 105 -19.11 -5.79 2.92
C GLU A 105 -19.19 -4.29 2.59
N ASP A 106 -19.78 -3.48 3.48
CA ASP A 106 -19.87 -2.03 3.29
C ASP A 106 -18.53 -1.30 3.60
N ASP A 107 -17.60 -1.96 4.34
CA ASP A 107 -16.47 -1.32 5.06
C ASP A 107 -15.45 -0.59 4.15
N LEU A 108 -15.44 -0.91 2.86
CA LEU A 108 -14.44 -0.47 1.90
C LEU A 108 -14.63 0.98 1.44
N THR A 109 -15.87 1.48 1.50
CA THR A 109 -16.19 2.89 1.20
C THR A 109 -15.50 3.85 2.18
N TRP A 110 -15.41 3.47 3.45
CA TRP A 110 -14.75 4.28 4.47
C TRP A 110 -13.23 4.25 4.32
N ILE A 111 -12.64 3.12 3.95
CA ILE A 111 -11.19 3.03 3.70
C ILE A 111 -10.79 3.92 2.53
N SER A 112 -11.54 3.89 1.43
CA SER A 112 -11.37 4.82 0.31
C SER A 112 -11.47 6.28 0.78
N THR A 113 -12.48 6.60 1.62
CA THR A 113 -12.64 7.94 2.19
C THR A 113 -11.43 8.36 3.05
N TRP A 114 -10.89 7.47 3.88
CA TRP A 114 -9.71 7.75 4.71
C TRP A 114 -8.47 7.96 3.86
N ILE A 115 -8.30 7.18 2.80
CA ILE A 115 -7.21 7.36 1.83
C ILE A 115 -7.31 8.74 1.19
N HIS A 116 -8.48 9.12 0.66
CA HIS A 116 -8.64 10.43 0.02
C HIS A 116 -8.44 11.60 1.01
N HIS A 117 -8.88 11.46 2.25
CA HIS A 117 -8.60 12.45 3.29
C HIS A 117 -7.10 12.51 3.65
N ALA A 118 -6.41 11.38 3.71
CA ALA A 118 -4.97 11.37 3.89
C ALA A 118 -4.26 12.12 2.74
N LEU A 119 -4.67 11.86 1.50
CA LEU A 119 -4.11 12.54 0.33
C LEU A 119 -4.40 14.05 0.33
N SER A 120 -5.58 14.49 0.78
CA SER A 120 -5.88 15.93 0.92
C SER A 120 -5.02 16.61 1.99
N CYS A 121 -4.57 15.85 3.01
CA CYS A 121 -3.62 16.30 4.03
C CYS A 121 -2.15 16.30 3.57
N GLN A 122 -1.90 16.22 2.26
CA GLN A 122 -0.54 16.26 1.66
C GLN A 122 0.35 15.07 2.04
N THR A 123 -0.26 13.89 2.26
CA THR A 123 0.46 12.65 2.60
C THR A 123 1.54 12.29 1.58
N GLN A 124 2.76 12.05 2.09
CA GLN A 124 3.91 11.64 1.28
C GLN A 124 4.08 10.12 1.25
N VAL A 125 3.75 9.43 2.34
CA VAL A 125 3.86 7.97 2.45
C VAL A 125 2.50 7.42 2.90
N LEU A 126 1.91 6.56 2.07
CA LEU A 126 0.66 5.88 2.38
C LEU A 126 0.89 4.37 2.38
N THR A 127 0.51 3.71 3.47
CA THR A 127 0.56 2.26 3.61
C THR A 127 -0.83 1.75 3.97
N VAL A 128 -1.37 0.83 3.18
CA VAL A 128 -2.68 0.22 3.39
C VAL A 128 -2.52 -1.29 3.44
N LYS A 129 -2.89 -1.90 4.57
CA LYS A 129 -2.74 -3.34 4.82
C LYS A 129 -4.09 -3.92 5.23
N PHE A 130 -4.40 -5.09 4.69
CA PHE A 130 -5.60 -5.85 5.02
C PHE A 130 -5.22 -7.20 5.64
N PRO A 131 -4.75 -7.24 6.90
CA PRO A 131 -4.46 -8.50 7.57
C PRO A 131 -5.64 -9.47 7.44
N LEU A 132 -5.34 -10.71 7.07
CA LEU A 132 -6.31 -11.79 6.85
C LEU A 132 -6.91 -12.32 8.17
N PRO A 133 -8.14 -12.89 8.13
CA PRO A 133 -8.23 -14.34 7.87
C PRO A 133 -9.20 -14.75 6.73
N VAL A 134 -8.61 -15.25 5.64
CA VAL A 134 -8.96 -16.41 4.78
C VAL A 134 -10.31 -16.49 4.04
N TYR A 135 -11.40 -15.80 4.37
CA TYR A 135 -12.71 -16.20 3.80
C TYR A 135 -13.45 -15.22 2.90
N VAL A 136 -13.15 -13.91 2.92
CA VAL A 136 -13.86 -12.96 2.04
C VAL A 136 -12.88 -11.96 1.42
N PRO A 137 -12.77 -11.94 0.09
CA PRO A 137 -11.88 -11.01 -0.58
C PRO A 137 -12.37 -9.56 -0.48
N ARG A 138 -11.51 -8.67 0.01
CA ARG A 138 -11.79 -7.24 0.17
C ARG A 138 -11.42 -6.47 -1.09
N TYR A 139 -12.41 -5.92 -1.80
CA TYR A 139 -12.20 -5.15 -3.01
C TYR A 139 -12.00 -3.67 -2.68
N LEU A 140 -10.81 -3.16 -2.92
CA LEU A 140 -10.62 -1.73 -2.90
C LEU A 140 -11.05 -1.14 -4.25
N ASP A 141 -12.28 -0.65 -4.25
CA ASP A 141 -12.93 0.02 -5.36
C ASP A 141 -13.15 1.50 -4.98
N GLY A 142 -12.77 2.40 -5.87
CA GLY A 142 -12.74 3.82 -5.57
C GLY A 142 -12.29 4.65 -6.76
N PRO A 143 -12.49 5.98 -6.70
CA PRO A 143 -12.00 6.85 -7.74
C PRO A 143 -10.46 6.82 -7.78
N PRO A 144 -9.85 7.18 -8.91
CA PRO A 144 -8.40 7.24 -9.04
C PRO A 144 -7.76 8.10 -7.95
N LEU A 145 -6.58 7.71 -7.50
CA LEU A 145 -5.84 8.48 -6.50
C LEU A 145 -5.32 9.78 -7.14
N VAL A 146 -5.60 10.91 -6.47
CA VAL A 146 -5.14 12.23 -6.89
C VAL A 146 -4.27 12.80 -5.78
N SER A 147 -2.98 13.01 -6.05
CA SER A 147 -2.06 13.62 -5.10
C SER A 147 -0.86 14.26 -5.79
N ARG A 148 -0.45 15.43 -5.30
CA ARG A 148 0.78 16.11 -5.72
C ARG A 148 1.95 15.87 -4.77
N TYR A 149 1.73 15.15 -3.67
CA TYR A 149 2.67 15.00 -2.58
C TYR A 149 3.08 13.55 -2.31
N LEU A 150 2.24 12.59 -2.74
CA LEU A 150 2.46 11.17 -2.49
C LEU A 150 3.71 10.68 -3.22
N ARG A 151 4.74 10.28 -2.47
CA ARG A 151 6.01 9.74 -2.97
C ARG A 151 6.06 8.23 -2.91
N ARG A 152 5.42 7.63 -1.90
CA ARG A 152 5.42 6.18 -1.67
C ARG A 152 4.02 5.67 -1.38
N LEU A 153 3.64 4.62 -2.09
CA LEU A 153 2.42 3.87 -1.85
C LEU A 153 2.76 2.39 -1.63
N GLU A 154 2.30 1.84 -0.51
CA GLU A 154 2.40 0.42 -0.20
C GLU A 154 1.01 -0.14 0.08
N ILE A 155 0.64 -1.19 -0.65
CA ILE A 155 -0.63 -1.89 -0.48
C ILE A 155 -0.33 -3.36 -0.24
N SER A 156 -0.96 -3.97 0.77
CA SER A 156 -0.75 -5.37 1.06
C SER A 156 -2.03 -6.12 1.43
N GLU A 157 -2.11 -7.39 1.04
CA GLU A 157 -3.13 -8.37 1.48
C GLU A 157 -4.58 -8.06 1.01
N GLY A 158 -4.76 -7.29 -0.08
CA GLY A 158 -6.07 -6.85 -0.57
C GLY A 158 -6.36 -7.17 -2.05
N ARG A 159 -7.64 -7.10 -2.46
CA ARG A 159 -8.02 -7.14 -3.90
C ARG A 159 -8.11 -5.74 -4.47
N LEU A 160 -7.48 -5.48 -5.61
CA LEU A 160 -7.43 -4.16 -6.23
C LEU A 160 -8.10 -4.18 -7.60
N LYS A 161 -8.99 -3.20 -7.85
CA LYS A 161 -9.66 -3.02 -9.16
C LYS A 161 -8.96 -1.99 -10.04
N SER A 162 -9.24 -2.02 -11.35
CA SER A 162 -8.65 -1.10 -12.36
C SER A 162 -8.66 0.37 -11.97
N ASN A 163 -9.78 0.89 -11.45
CA ASN A 163 -9.90 2.33 -11.18
C ASN A 163 -8.92 2.80 -10.10
N PHE A 164 -8.66 1.96 -9.10
CA PHE A 164 -7.76 2.27 -8.01
C PHE A 164 -6.28 2.24 -8.44
N LEU A 165 -5.93 1.42 -9.44
CA LEU A 165 -4.57 1.28 -9.97
C LEU A 165 -4.20 2.33 -11.02
N ASN A 166 -5.04 3.36 -11.20
CA ASN A 166 -4.74 4.49 -12.05
C ASN A 166 -4.06 5.61 -11.24
N PHE A 167 -2.74 5.69 -11.33
CA PHE A 167 -1.90 6.68 -10.65
C PHE A 167 -1.45 7.82 -11.58
N SER A 168 -2.10 7.99 -12.74
CA SER A 168 -1.80 9.09 -13.68
C SER A 168 -1.92 10.48 -13.07
N SER A 169 -2.79 10.62 -12.07
CA SER A 169 -3.01 11.87 -11.33
C SER A 169 -2.08 12.05 -10.12
N CYS A 170 -1.15 11.11 -9.91
CA CYS A 170 -0.10 11.20 -8.89
C CYS A 170 1.22 11.64 -9.52
N SER A 171 1.51 12.95 -9.52
CA SER A 171 2.68 13.48 -10.23
C SER A 171 4.04 13.23 -9.55
N THR A 172 4.05 12.86 -8.27
CA THR A 172 5.26 12.72 -7.45
C THR A 172 5.50 11.32 -6.91
N LEU A 173 4.67 10.34 -7.29
CA LEU A 173 4.77 8.96 -6.81
C LEU A 173 5.99 8.27 -7.41
N GLU A 174 7.01 8.00 -6.61
CA GLU A 174 8.27 7.38 -7.07
C GLU A 174 8.32 5.88 -6.76
N ASP A 175 7.80 5.49 -5.59
CA ASP A 175 7.83 4.12 -5.07
C ASP A 175 6.41 3.53 -4.99
N LEU A 176 6.13 2.48 -5.76
CA LEU A 176 4.89 1.71 -5.68
C LEU A 176 5.19 0.26 -5.27
N LYS A 177 4.62 -0.17 -4.15
CA LYS A 177 4.73 -1.54 -3.62
C LYS A 177 3.35 -2.16 -3.49
N ILE A 178 3.19 -3.34 -4.07
CA ILE A 178 1.98 -4.15 -3.98
C ILE A 178 2.44 -5.54 -3.52
N LYS A 179 1.87 -6.05 -2.43
CA LYS A 179 2.28 -7.33 -1.83
C LYS A 179 1.06 -8.19 -1.46
N ASP A 180 1.10 -9.49 -1.69
CA ASP A 180 0.02 -10.41 -1.27
C ASP A 180 -1.38 -9.98 -1.79
N CYS A 181 -1.46 -9.40 -2.99
CA CYS A 181 -2.69 -8.80 -3.52
C CYS A 181 -3.26 -9.57 -4.71
N ASP A 182 -4.60 -9.64 -4.80
CA ASP A 182 -5.28 -10.08 -6.02
C ASP A 182 -5.58 -8.87 -6.91
N LEU A 183 -5.10 -8.90 -8.14
CA LEU A 183 -5.23 -7.81 -9.11
C LEU A 183 -6.34 -8.16 -10.11
N ASP A 184 -7.54 -7.61 -9.88
CA ASP A 184 -8.67 -7.67 -10.81
C ASP A 184 -8.74 -6.37 -11.62
N ALA A 185 -7.70 -6.17 -12.44
CA ALA A 185 -7.50 -4.93 -13.16
C ALA A 185 -7.04 -5.16 -14.60
N SER A 186 -7.46 -4.27 -15.50
CA SER A 186 -7.03 -4.26 -16.90
C SER A 186 -5.71 -3.53 -17.09
N SER A 187 -5.37 -2.56 -16.23
CA SER A 187 -4.11 -1.83 -16.35
C SER A 187 -3.62 -1.22 -15.03
N ILE A 188 -2.31 -1.04 -14.95
CA ILE A 188 -1.61 -0.21 -13.95
C ILE A 188 -0.97 0.95 -14.73
N LEU A 189 -1.38 2.17 -14.43
CA LEU A 189 -0.96 3.37 -15.16
C LEU A 189 -0.25 4.33 -14.23
N SER A 190 0.96 4.75 -14.58
CA SER A 190 1.67 5.82 -13.86
C SER A 190 2.70 6.51 -14.75
N GLN A 191 2.86 7.82 -14.60
CA GLN A 191 3.88 8.61 -15.30
C GLN A 191 5.06 9.01 -14.41
N SER A 192 4.95 8.83 -13.09
CA SER A 192 5.91 9.30 -12.09
C SER A 192 6.74 8.19 -11.44
N VAL A 193 6.20 6.96 -11.43
CA VAL A 193 6.79 5.82 -10.71
C VAL A 193 8.13 5.42 -11.31
N LYS A 194 9.14 5.32 -10.43
CA LYS A 194 10.52 4.90 -10.74
C LYS A 194 10.81 3.50 -10.22
N HIS A 195 10.17 3.09 -9.12
CA HIS A 195 10.36 1.78 -8.50
C HIS A 195 9.01 1.10 -8.33
N LEU A 196 8.84 -0.05 -9.01
CA LEU A 196 7.63 -0.87 -8.93
C LEU A 196 8.01 -2.24 -8.36
N SER A 197 7.38 -2.61 -7.25
CA SER A 197 7.55 -3.92 -6.63
C SER A 197 6.20 -4.58 -6.42
N ILE A 198 5.93 -5.63 -7.19
CA ILE A 198 4.76 -6.51 -7.05
C ILE A 198 5.29 -7.86 -6.55
N LYS A 199 4.84 -8.31 -5.39
CA LYS A 199 5.31 -9.54 -4.75
C LYS A 199 4.15 -10.37 -4.24
N ASP A 200 4.22 -11.69 -4.42
CA ASP A 200 3.22 -12.62 -3.87
C ASP A 200 1.79 -12.30 -4.35
N CYS A 201 1.63 -11.72 -5.55
CA CYS A 201 0.34 -11.26 -6.06
C CYS A 201 -0.27 -12.23 -7.09
N PHE A 202 -1.60 -12.26 -7.18
CA PHE A 202 -2.33 -13.05 -8.18
C PHE A 202 -2.94 -12.14 -9.25
N PHE A 203 -2.62 -12.40 -10.52
CA PHE A 203 -3.20 -11.70 -11.66
C PHE A 203 -4.37 -12.50 -12.23
N LYS A 204 -5.56 -11.92 -12.30
CA LYS A 204 -6.75 -12.64 -12.77
C LYS A 204 -6.61 -13.12 -14.23
N ASP A 205 -7.12 -14.31 -14.50
CA ASP A 205 -6.89 -15.00 -15.78
C ASP A 205 -7.70 -14.41 -16.95
N ASP A 206 -8.86 -13.81 -16.65
CA ASP A 206 -9.81 -13.30 -17.64
C ASP A 206 -9.21 -12.24 -18.56
N VAL A 207 -8.37 -11.35 -18.01
CA VAL A 207 -7.81 -10.20 -18.73
C VAL A 207 -6.33 -10.07 -18.39
N ARG A 208 -5.48 -10.03 -19.42
CA ARG A 208 -4.06 -9.72 -19.23
C ARG A 208 -3.90 -8.26 -18.82
N ILE A 209 -3.47 -8.02 -17.58
CA ILE A 209 -3.22 -6.67 -17.07
C ILE A 209 -2.08 -6.00 -17.84
N ASN A 210 -2.27 -4.74 -18.24
CA ASN A 210 -1.25 -3.92 -18.88
C ASN A 210 -0.56 -2.99 -17.87
N ILE A 211 0.74 -3.14 -17.68
CA ILE A 211 1.55 -2.25 -16.84
C ILE A 211 2.23 -1.23 -17.76
N SER A 212 1.73 0.01 -17.72
CA SER A 212 2.27 1.13 -18.50
C SER A 212 2.90 2.15 -17.54
N VAL A 213 4.21 2.02 -17.35
CA VAL A 213 5.02 2.87 -16.46
C VAL A 213 6.33 3.24 -17.17
N PRO A 214 6.34 4.31 -18.00
CA PRO A 214 7.45 4.55 -18.93
C PRO A 214 8.75 5.04 -18.27
N ASN A 215 8.64 5.66 -17.10
CA ASN A 215 9.76 6.21 -16.33
C ASN A 215 10.29 5.24 -15.26
N LEU A 216 9.93 3.96 -15.37
CA LEU A 216 10.34 2.93 -14.43
C LEU A 216 11.85 2.64 -14.56
N VAL A 217 12.57 2.64 -13.44
CA VAL A 217 14.00 2.33 -13.33
C VAL A 217 14.21 0.92 -12.77
N LEU A 218 13.39 0.53 -11.79
CA LEU A 218 13.47 -0.76 -11.12
C LEU A 218 12.12 -1.47 -11.12
N LEU A 219 12.07 -2.67 -11.72
CA LEU A 219 10.93 -3.57 -11.69
C LEU A 219 11.25 -4.79 -10.83
N GLN A 220 10.38 -5.11 -9.88
CA GLN A 220 10.39 -6.37 -9.16
C GLN A 220 9.02 -7.03 -9.30
N LEU A 221 8.96 -8.16 -9.99
CA LEU A 221 7.80 -9.05 -10.04
C LEU A 221 8.24 -10.35 -9.41
N LYS A 222 7.84 -10.64 -8.17
CA LYS A 222 8.31 -11.85 -7.46
C LYS A 222 7.15 -12.71 -7.00
N SER A 223 7.25 -14.01 -7.24
CA SER A 223 6.31 -15.01 -6.71
C SER A 223 4.86 -14.70 -7.09
N CYS A 224 4.65 -14.11 -8.27
CA CYS A 224 3.31 -13.80 -8.77
C CYS A 224 2.71 -14.99 -9.52
N GLY A 225 1.41 -15.23 -9.33
CA GLY A 225 0.62 -16.26 -10.02
C GLY A 225 -0.41 -15.67 -11.00
N GLY A 226 -1.10 -16.55 -11.74
CA GLY A 226 -2.12 -16.18 -12.71
C GLY A 226 -1.57 -15.84 -14.10
N ARG A 227 -2.28 -14.97 -14.84
CA ARG A 227 -1.87 -14.54 -16.19
C ARG A 227 -0.80 -13.46 -16.14
N THR A 228 0.32 -13.68 -16.82
CA THR A 228 1.49 -12.80 -16.72
C THR A 228 1.20 -11.42 -17.33
N PRO A 229 1.57 -10.32 -16.65
CA PRO A 229 1.26 -8.96 -17.11
C PRO A 229 1.90 -8.59 -18.45
N PHE A 230 1.19 -7.78 -19.25
CA PHE A 230 1.77 -7.09 -20.39
C PHE A 230 2.60 -5.89 -19.89
N LEU A 231 3.86 -5.79 -20.31
CA LEU A 231 4.75 -4.70 -19.90
C LEU A 231 4.90 -3.72 -21.07
N GLU A 232 4.20 -2.60 -21.01
CA GLU A 232 4.20 -1.60 -22.08
C GLU A 232 5.28 -0.53 -21.86
N ASN A 233 6.11 -0.31 -22.88
CA ASN A 233 6.96 0.87 -23.04
C ASN A 233 7.80 1.26 -21.80
N MET A 234 8.62 0.36 -21.26
CA MET A 234 9.52 0.66 -20.14
C MET A 234 10.87 1.23 -20.61
N LEU A 235 10.85 2.46 -21.12
CA LEU A 235 12.01 3.07 -21.79
C LEU A 235 13.18 3.39 -20.82
N SER A 236 12.89 3.59 -19.55
CA SER A 236 13.89 4.01 -18.55
C SER A 236 14.42 2.85 -17.68
N LEU A 237 14.04 1.61 -17.99
CA LEU A 237 14.28 0.47 -17.12
C LEU A 237 15.76 0.11 -17.05
N GLU A 238 16.31 0.07 -15.84
CA GLU A 238 17.71 -0.31 -15.61
C GLU A 238 17.83 -1.71 -15.02
N THR A 239 16.98 -2.05 -14.04
CA THR A 239 17.00 -3.33 -13.35
C THR A 239 15.62 -3.96 -13.34
N ALA A 240 15.53 -5.22 -13.73
CA ALA A 240 14.32 -6.02 -13.62
C ALA A 240 14.62 -7.37 -12.98
N VAL A 241 13.84 -7.69 -11.95
CA VAL A 241 13.86 -9.00 -11.30
C VAL A 241 12.48 -9.60 -11.46
N VAL A 242 12.40 -10.70 -12.20
CA VAL A 242 11.16 -11.44 -12.43
C VAL A 242 11.35 -12.86 -11.91
N SER A 243 10.65 -13.21 -10.84
CA SER A 243 10.52 -14.58 -10.35
C SER A 243 9.07 -15.03 -10.41
N SER A 244 8.81 -16.17 -11.06
CA SER A 244 7.46 -16.73 -11.18
C SER A 244 7.37 -18.05 -10.43
N GLU A 245 6.30 -18.20 -9.65
CA GLU A 245 5.97 -19.42 -8.91
C GLU A 245 4.84 -20.21 -9.59
N ILE A 246 4.56 -21.39 -9.04
CA ILE A 246 3.96 -22.62 -9.61
C ILE A 246 2.54 -22.45 -10.24
N TRP A 247 1.92 -21.27 -10.20
CA TRP A 247 0.52 -21.04 -10.58
C TRP A 247 0.33 -20.08 -11.76
N SER A 248 1.27 -20.01 -12.72
CA SER A 248 1.06 -19.25 -13.95
C SER A 248 0.08 -19.97 -14.90
N VAL A 249 -0.86 -19.21 -15.45
CA VAL A 249 -1.87 -19.71 -16.40
C VAL A 249 -1.42 -19.53 -17.86
N ASP A 250 -0.30 -18.85 -18.12
CA ASP A 250 0.29 -18.76 -19.46
C ASP A 250 1.11 -20.02 -19.78
N TYR A 251 0.46 -21.18 -19.87
CA TYR A 251 1.08 -22.45 -20.26
C TYR A 251 0.46 -22.99 -21.54
N CYS A 252 1.30 -23.28 -22.54
CA CYS A 252 0.82 -23.82 -23.79
C CYS A 252 0.53 -25.32 -23.66
N HIS A 253 -0.74 -25.69 -23.69
CA HIS A 253 -1.20 -27.08 -23.70
C HIS A 253 -1.07 -27.81 -25.05
N LYS A 254 -0.72 -27.10 -26.12
CA LYS A 254 -0.75 -27.61 -27.51
C LYS A 254 0.62 -27.89 -28.11
N GLY A 255 1.72 -27.61 -27.39
CA GLY A 255 3.07 -27.96 -27.83
C GLY A 255 3.33 -29.46 -27.71
N PHE A 256 4.08 -30.03 -28.66
CA PHE A 256 4.50 -31.45 -28.62
C PHE A 256 5.47 -31.74 -27.45
N PHE A 257 6.10 -30.69 -26.92
CA PHE A 257 6.87 -30.70 -25.68
C PHE A 257 6.29 -29.67 -24.71
N ALA A 258 6.31 -29.98 -23.40
CA ALA A 258 5.93 -29.04 -22.36
C ALA A 258 6.82 -27.78 -22.47
N GLY A 259 6.21 -26.64 -22.83
CA GLY A 259 6.94 -25.37 -22.95
C GLY A 259 7.27 -24.90 -24.36
N GLU A 260 6.64 -25.40 -25.43
CA GLU A 260 6.71 -24.76 -26.77
C GLU A 260 5.49 -23.87 -27.05
N CYS A 261 5.73 -22.60 -27.43
CA CYS A 261 4.67 -21.65 -27.75
C CYS A 261 4.13 -22.00 -29.14
N CYS A 262 2.89 -22.45 -29.25
CA CYS A 262 2.32 -22.84 -30.54
C CYS A 262 1.92 -21.64 -31.44
N GLY A 263 2.24 -20.40 -31.03
CA GLY A 263 1.98 -19.16 -31.78
C GLY A 263 0.50 -18.82 -32.01
N THR A 264 -0.41 -19.68 -31.53
CA THR A 264 -1.84 -19.69 -31.89
C THR A 264 -2.75 -19.91 -30.68
N CYS A 265 -2.21 -20.20 -29.48
CA CYS A 265 -3.03 -20.43 -28.29
C CYS A 265 -3.41 -19.12 -27.59
N LEU A 266 -4.64 -19.01 -27.08
CA LEU A 266 -5.11 -17.86 -26.28
C LEU A 266 -4.29 -17.68 -24.99
N ASP A 267 -3.70 -18.76 -24.49
CA ASP A 267 -2.83 -18.76 -23.30
C ASP A 267 -1.42 -18.23 -23.66
N CYS A 268 -1.05 -18.26 -24.94
CA CYS A 268 0.24 -17.83 -25.48
C CYS A 268 0.18 -16.38 -26.00
N CYS A 269 -0.89 -16.05 -26.71
CA CYS A 269 -1.12 -14.79 -27.41
C CYS A 269 -2.08 -13.93 -26.58
N GLY A 270 -1.79 -12.64 -26.44
CA GLY A 270 -2.60 -11.73 -25.62
C GLY A 270 -4.05 -11.57 -26.08
N ASN A 271 -4.76 -10.64 -25.43
CA ASN A 271 -6.16 -10.26 -25.72
C ASN A 271 -6.42 -9.79 -27.17
N ASP A 272 -5.38 -9.68 -27.99
CA ASP A 272 -5.35 -9.14 -29.34
C ASP A 272 -5.35 -10.22 -30.43
N GLY A 273 -5.52 -11.50 -30.09
CA GLY A 273 -6.04 -12.56 -30.97
C GLY A 273 -5.24 -12.93 -32.23
N LEU A 274 -4.23 -12.17 -32.66
CA LEU A 274 -3.60 -12.34 -33.97
C LEU A 274 -2.12 -11.92 -34.08
N LYS A 275 -1.49 -11.41 -33.01
CA LYS A 275 -0.05 -11.08 -33.03
C LYS A 275 0.68 -11.86 -31.94
N GLY A 276 1.24 -13.00 -32.32
CA GLY A 276 2.05 -13.88 -31.46
C GLY A 276 3.42 -13.30 -31.08
N GLY A 277 3.45 -12.12 -30.46
CA GLY A 277 4.66 -11.56 -29.86
C GLY A 277 4.80 -11.99 -28.40
N CYS A 278 6.00 -12.36 -27.95
CA CYS A 278 6.21 -12.56 -26.53
C CYS A 278 6.20 -11.21 -25.81
N VAL A 279 5.12 -11.01 -25.07
CA VAL A 279 4.69 -9.74 -24.49
C VAL A 279 5.60 -9.23 -23.36
N LEU A 280 6.14 -10.13 -22.54
CA LEU A 280 6.95 -9.76 -21.37
C LEU A 280 8.30 -9.17 -21.73
N LEU A 281 8.95 -9.73 -22.74
CA LEU A 281 10.32 -9.34 -23.11
C LEU A 281 10.37 -7.99 -23.84
N GLY A 282 9.28 -7.58 -24.52
CA GLY A 282 9.19 -6.28 -25.17
C GLY A 282 9.45 -5.12 -24.20
N GLY A 283 8.77 -5.14 -23.04
CA GLY A 283 8.98 -4.15 -21.98
C GLY A 283 10.35 -4.28 -21.29
N LEU A 284 10.88 -5.50 -21.15
CA LEU A 284 12.15 -5.74 -20.46
C LEU A 284 13.40 -5.51 -21.32
N SER A 285 13.23 -5.35 -22.65
CA SER A 285 14.30 -5.27 -23.64
C SER A 285 15.38 -4.22 -23.36
N ARG A 286 15.07 -3.18 -22.58
CA ARG A 286 15.98 -2.08 -22.26
C ARG A 286 16.68 -2.21 -20.90
N ALA A 287 16.35 -3.23 -20.10
CA ALA A 287 16.97 -3.46 -18.80
C ALA A 287 18.46 -3.78 -18.95
N LYS A 288 19.31 -3.11 -18.16
CA LYS A 288 20.76 -3.39 -18.09
C LYS A 288 21.05 -4.64 -17.24
N ASN A 289 20.30 -4.78 -16.14
CA ASN A 289 20.41 -5.91 -15.21
C ASN A 289 19.09 -6.67 -15.20
N LEU A 290 19.10 -7.89 -15.70
CA LEU A 290 17.91 -8.73 -15.79
C LEU A 290 18.15 -10.04 -15.03
N GLU A 291 17.35 -10.27 -13.99
CA GLU A 291 17.33 -11.52 -13.24
C GLU A 291 15.99 -12.21 -13.50
N LEU A 292 16.03 -13.36 -14.18
CA LEU A 292 14.86 -14.18 -14.47
C LEU A 292 14.99 -15.50 -13.70
N ILE A 293 14.08 -15.74 -12.77
CA ILE A 293 14.01 -16.98 -11.99
C ILE A 293 12.70 -17.67 -12.35
N ALA A 294 12.79 -18.83 -12.99
CA ALA A 294 11.63 -19.64 -13.35
C ALA A 294 11.72 -21.03 -12.72
N HIS A 295 10.59 -21.57 -12.29
CA HIS A 295 10.53 -22.96 -11.82
C HIS A 295 10.71 -23.92 -13.01
N PRO A 296 11.45 -25.05 -12.87
CA PRO A 296 11.57 -26.04 -13.92
C PRO A 296 10.18 -26.55 -14.33
N GLY A 297 9.81 -26.31 -15.59
CA GLY A 297 8.50 -26.61 -16.19
C GLY A 297 7.75 -25.41 -16.78
N MET A 298 8.17 -24.16 -16.52
CA MET A 298 7.38 -22.95 -16.84
C MET A 298 7.91 -22.06 -17.97
N VAL A 299 8.96 -22.41 -18.70
CA VAL A 299 9.59 -21.41 -19.59
C VAL A 299 9.09 -21.51 -21.03
N ASN A 300 8.10 -20.68 -21.36
CA ASN A 300 8.17 -19.87 -22.58
C ASN A 300 8.40 -18.42 -22.19
N LEU A 301 9.67 -18.07 -22.05
CA LEU A 301 10.17 -16.77 -22.44
C LEU A 301 10.75 -17.01 -23.85
N PRO A 302 9.96 -16.96 -24.94
CA PRO A 302 10.45 -17.13 -26.30
C PRO A 302 11.44 -16.01 -26.59
N ILE A 303 12.72 -16.37 -26.54
CA ILE A 303 13.83 -15.53 -27.00
C ILE A 303 13.80 -15.62 -28.52
N PHE A 304 13.15 -14.67 -29.19
CA PHE A 304 13.43 -14.43 -30.60
C PHE A 304 14.41 -13.25 -30.69
N PRO A 305 15.64 -13.46 -31.17
CA PRO A 305 16.47 -12.36 -31.61
C PRO A 305 15.79 -11.67 -32.79
N SER A 306 16.01 -10.35 -32.86
CA SER A 306 15.56 -9.46 -33.94
C SER A 306 15.83 -10.00 -35.33
#